data_AF-A0AAD6U7E4-F1
#
_entry.id   AF-A0AAD6U7E4-F1
#
_cell.length_a   1.000
_cell.length_b   1.000
_cell.length_c   1.000
_cell.angle_alpha   90.00
_cell.angle_beta   90.00
_cell.angle_gamma   90.00
#
_symmetry.space_group_name_H-M   'P 1'
#
loop_
_entity.id
_entity.type
_entity.pdbx_description
1 polymer ?
#
loop_
_entity_poly.entity_id
_entity_poly.type
_entity_poly.pdbx_seq_one_letter_code
_entity_poly.pdbx_strand_id
1 'polypeptide(L)'
;MVLQSKRVNLENAPPSFGAAHPTHGSIKSIGSRIRSSIHDPARRRRARTAHSSKYAADQTKRKSKAKAPQLRFDVTSVAPPQMADVEMCDVEQQPAFSTTSYEVPRELLRPTFQEISYDTLSSFEPELLGDDLPDIEYIRDVMEDLGPGLLRAAVTVVPDSPAKNALPTEIAITINDHSDYPPPTHMLAVHGRAPKDAPLSARRQVTLVPTHSLVLGLHCVRLPKFAAPPSAPAYTSEDRTQLTIPVQPLCIPAPATYAFLATFLYTKRTDILLKALLPCPPPPKLDDDRTLLPAFAGRLAATYTGHALMRHIQSVYGLWQNACALGVFVDELWDTIDLAWEVLLTAMAISNGKPHLMLKRPATPPPVASTSEVAASTADSESRASTPQP
;
A
#
# COMPACT_ATOMS: atom_id res chain seq x y z
N MET A 1 -12.14 -3.20 10.33
CA MET A 1 -12.27 -4.09 11.50
C MET A 1 -12.24 -3.21 12.73
N VAL A 2 -13.42 -2.73 13.14
CA VAL A 2 -13.64 -2.05 14.43
C VAL A 2 -14.41 -3.08 15.25
N LEU A 3 -13.88 -3.43 16.42
CA LEU A 3 -14.51 -4.35 17.36
C LEU A 3 -15.84 -3.77 17.82
N GLN A 4 -16.95 -4.41 17.45
CA GLN A 4 -18.24 -4.26 18.12
C GLN A 4 -18.85 -5.65 18.35
N SER A 5 -19.16 -5.91 19.60
CA SER A 5 -19.84 -7.09 20.10
C SER A 5 -21.31 -7.09 19.68
N LYS A 6 -21.80 -8.20 19.12
CA LYS A 6 -23.22 -8.53 19.03
C LYS A 6 -23.42 -10.04 19.19
N ARG A 7 -24.13 -10.43 20.24
CA ARG A 7 -24.77 -11.74 20.36
C ARG A 7 -25.96 -11.81 19.41
N VAL A 8 -26.09 -12.92 18.70
CA VAL A 8 -27.35 -13.36 18.09
C VAL A 8 -27.45 -14.87 18.27
N ASN A 9 -28.53 -15.32 18.92
CA ASN A 9 -28.98 -16.71 18.96
C ASN A 9 -29.63 -17.05 17.62
N LEU A 10 -29.22 -18.14 16.99
CA LEU A 10 -29.95 -18.80 15.93
C LEU A 10 -29.85 -20.32 16.13
N GLU A 11 -30.94 -20.91 16.62
CA GLU A 11 -31.24 -22.32 16.46
C GLU A 11 -31.73 -22.56 15.02
N ASN A 12 -31.04 -23.43 14.28
CA ASN A 12 -31.65 -24.44 13.41
C ASN A 12 -30.55 -25.38 12.87
N ALA A 13 -30.85 -26.68 12.96
CA ALA A 13 -29.95 -27.82 12.82
C ALA A 13 -29.66 -28.20 11.33
N PRO A 14 -28.80 -29.19 11.02
CA PRO A 14 -27.67 -29.04 10.08
C PRO A 14 -27.87 -29.75 8.72
N PRO A 15 -26.98 -29.54 7.73
CA PRO A 15 -26.65 -30.59 6.78
C PRO A 15 -25.61 -31.53 7.40
N SER A 16 -25.94 -32.81 7.50
CA SER A 16 -25.03 -33.87 7.90
C SER A 16 -23.89 -34.02 6.88
N PHE A 17 -22.72 -33.48 7.21
CA PHE A 17 -21.47 -33.90 6.57
C PHE A 17 -20.86 -35.00 7.44
N GLY A 18 -20.68 -36.18 6.85
CA GLY A 18 -20.02 -37.30 7.50
C GLY A 18 -18.68 -36.86 8.08
N ALA A 19 -18.48 -37.16 9.37
CA ALA A 19 -17.24 -36.94 10.08
C ALA A 19 -16.16 -37.88 9.53
N ALA A 20 -15.54 -37.49 8.42
CA ALA A 20 -14.15 -37.87 8.17
C ALA A 20 -13.30 -36.94 9.02
N HIS A 21 -12.54 -37.50 9.97
CA HIS A 21 -11.46 -36.78 10.62
C HIS A 21 -10.61 -36.12 9.52
N PRO A 22 -10.39 -34.79 9.54
CA PRO A 22 -9.45 -34.17 8.63
C PRO A 22 -8.09 -34.76 8.97
N THR A 23 -7.61 -35.68 8.12
CA THR A 23 -6.18 -35.97 8.08
C THR A 23 -5.51 -34.63 7.84
N HIS A 24 -4.62 -34.21 8.76
CA HIS A 24 -3.94 -32.92 8.70
C HIS A 24 -3.25 -32.76 7.34
N GLY A 25 -3.96 -32.15 6.39
CA GLY A 25 -3.49 -31.94 5.03
C GLY A 25 -2.20 -31.13 5.10
N SER A 26 -1.21 -31.54 4.31
CA SER A 26 0.02 -30.75 4.18
C SER A 26 -0.35 -29.33 3.73
N ILE A 27 -0.03 -28.32 4.55
CA ILE A 27 -0.28 -26.91 4.22
C ILE A 27 0.54 -26.60 2.98
N LYS A 28 -0.13 -26.45 1.84
CA LYS A 28 0.53 -26.14 0.57
C LYS A 28 1.17 -24.76 0.63
N SER A 29 2.42 -24.66 0.14
CA SER A 29 3.15 -23.40 -0.07
C SER A 29 2.35 -22.43 -0.94
N ILE A 30 2.70 -21.13 -0.89
CA ILE A 30 2.06 -20.13 -1.75
C ILE A 30 2.32 -20.48 -3.22
N GLY A 31 3.55 -20.88 -3.57
CA GLY A 31 3.89 -21.32 -4.92
C GLY A 31 3.05 -22.51 -5.39
N SER A 32 2.87 -23.52 -4.54
CA SER A 32 2.02 -24.68 -4.86
C SER A 32 0.56 -24.30 -5.14
N ARG A 33 0.01 -23.34 -4.38
CA ARG A 33 -1.36 -22.81 -4.59
C ARG A 33 -1.47 -22.08 -5.91
N ILE A 34 -0.52 -21.21 -6.23
CA ILE A 34 -0.47 -20.49 -7.51
C ILE A 34 -0.39 -21.49 -8.66
N ARG A 35 0.48 -22.50 -8.59
CA ARG A 35 0.57 -23.55 -9.62
C ARG A 35 -0.75 -24.30 -9.78
N SER A 36 -1.43 -24.63 -8.68
CA SER A 36 -2.73 -25.31 -8.75
C SER A 36 -3.82 -24.46 -9.41
N SER A 37 -3.74 -23.12 -9.33
CA SER A 37 -4.70 -22.24 -10.01
C SER A 37 -4.40 -22.02 -11.49
N ILE A 38 -3.18 -22.32 -11.98
CA ILE A 38 -2.78 -22.12 -13.39
C ILE A 38 -3.65 -22.93 -14.35
N HIS A 39 -4.21 -24.04 -13.89
CA HIS A 39 -5.09 -24.90 -14.68
C HIS A 39 -6.52 -24.37 -14.81
N ASP A 40 -6.87 -23.25 -14.16
CA ASP A 40 -8.17 -22.58 -14.32
C ASP A 40 -8.17 -21.66 -15.58
N PRO A 41 -8.84 -22.05 -16.68
CA PRO A 41 -8.81 -21.29 -17.93
C PRO A 41 -9.51 -19.94 -17.83
N ALA A 42 -10.44 -19.76 -16.87
CA ALA A 42 -11.20 -18.53 -16.71
C ALA A 42 -10.32 -17.37 -16.21
N ARG A 43 -9.27 -17.68 -15.44
CA ARG A 43 -8.31 -16.69 -14.93
C ARG A 43 -7.36 -16.19 -16.01
N ARG A 44 -6.89 -17.07 -16.90
CA ARG A 44 -5.94 -16.69 -17.98
C ARG A 44 -6.48 -15.63 -18.94
N ARG A 45 -7.81 -15.50 -19.07
CA ARG A 45 -8.42 -14.50 -19.97
C ARG A 45 -8.40 -13.07 -19.40
N ARG A 46 -8.33 -12.88 -18.07
CA ARG A 46 -8.35 -11.54 -17.44
C ARG A 46 -6.98 -10.86 -17.38
N ALA A 47 -5.92 -11.65 -17.19
CA ALA A 47 -4.55 -11.13 -17.06
C ALA A 47 -4.02 -10.37 -18.30
N ARG A 48 -4.62 -10.54 -19.48
CA ARG A 48 -4.10 -9.97 -20.75
C ARG A 48 -4.49 -8.50 -21.00
N THR A 49 -5.37 -7.90 -20.21
CA THR A 49 -5.75 -6.49 -20.36
C THR A 49 -4.90 -5.56 -19.49
N ALA A 50 -3.66 -5.34 -19.94
CA ALA A 50 -2.76 -4.20 -19.71
C ALA A 50 -3.07 -3.19 -18.58
N HIS A 51 -2.61 -3.47 -17.36
CA HIS A 51 -2.50 -2.46 -16.29
C HIS A 51 -1.17 -1.66 -16.36
N SER A 52 -0.06 -2.28 -16.81
CA SER A 52 1.28 -1.65 -16.85
C SER A 52 1.41 -0.40 -17.74
N SER A 53 0.63 -0.31 -18.84
CA SER A 53 0.80 0.79 -19.81
C SER A 53 0.40 2.18 -19.27
N LYS A 54 -0.56 2.22 -18.33
CA LYS A 54 -1.09 3.48 -17.80
C LYS A 54 -0.08 4.20 -16.92
N TYR A 55 0.55 3.47 -15.98
CA TYR A 55 1.56 4.03 -15.09
C TYR A 55 2.72 4.66 -15.88
N ALA A 56 3.26 3.96 -16.88
CA ALA A 56 4.38 4.45 -17.68
C ALA A 56 4.01 5.71 -18.51
N ALA A 57 2.80 5.72 -19.09
CA ALA A 57 2.30 6.88 -19.84
C ALA A 57 2.10 8.10 -18.92
N ASP A 58 1.54 7.92 -17.73
CA ASP A 58 1.32 9.00 -16.77
C ASP A 58 2.64 9.52 -16.17
N GLN A 59 3.64 8.66 -15.98
CA GLN A 59 4.99 9.10 -15.59
C GLN A 59 5.63 10.00 -16.64
N THR A 60 5.51 9.63 -17.92
CA THR A 60 6.09 10.41 -19.02
C THR A 60 5.47 11.81 -19.07
N LYS A 61 4.16 11.93 -18.84
CA LYS A 61 3.49 13.23 -18.71
C LYS A 61 3.99 14.04 -17.51
N ARG A 62 4.21 13.40 -16.35
CA ARG A 62 4.67 14.07 -15.12
C ARG A 62 6.12 14.55 -15.19
N LYS A 63 7.03 13.81 -15.87
CA LYS A 63 8.45 14.17 -16.00
C LYS A 63 8.72 15.49 -16.70
N SER A 64 7.79 15.98 -17.51
CA SER A 64 7.92 17.27 -18.22
C SER A 64 7.80 18.50 -17.32
N LYS A 65 7.34 18.34 -16.07
CA LYS A 65 7.19 19.45 -15.12
C LYS A 65 8.44 19.58 -14.25
N ALA A 66 9.13 20.71 -14.39
CA ALA A 66 10.17 21.13 -13.46
C ALA A 66 9.65 21.14 -12.00
N LYS A 67 10.59 21.06 -11.03
CA LYS A 67 10.41 21.04 -9.57
C LYS A 67 9.02 21.48 -9.12
N ALA A 68 8.22 20.53 -8.62
CA ALA A 68 6.83 20.79 -8.22
C ALA A 68 6.76 21.97 -7.22
N PRO A 69 5.84 22.93 -7.42
CA PRO A 69 5.71 24.07 -6.52
C PRO A 69 5.44 23.60 -5.09
N GLN A 70 5.99 24.30 -4.11
CA GLN A 70 5.72 24.06 -2.69
C GLN A 70 4.57 24.95 -2.21
N LEU A 71 3.75 24.41 -1.32
CA LEU A 71 2.70 25.12 -0.60
C LEU A 71 3.18 25.38 0.82
N ARG A 72 2.93 26.59 1.32
CA ARG A 72 3.27 26.99 2.69
C ARG A 72 2.01 27.16 3.52
N PHE A 73 1.93 26.42 4.62
CA PHE A 73 0.82 26.45 5.57
C PHE A 73 1.31 26.88 6.95
N ASP A 74 0.59 27.80 7.56
CA ASP A 74 0.86 28.26 8.93
C ASP A 74 -0.14 27.57 9.85
N VAL A 75 0.35 26.73 10.75
CA VAL A 75 -0.50 25.94 11.65
C VAL A 75 -0.33 26.46 13.06
N THR A 76 -1.41 27.02 13.60
CA THR A 76 -1.46 27.48 14.99
C THR A 76 -1.85 26.33 15.91
N SER A 77 -1.00 26.06 16.91
CA SER A 77 -1.25 25.10 17.99
C SER A 77 -1.29 25.81 19.34
N VAL A 78 -2.21 25.36 20.20
CA VAL A 78 -2.20 25.75 21.62
C VAL A 78 -0.98 25.10 22.24
N ALA A 79 -0.06 25.92 22.78
CA ALA A 79 1.09 25.38 23.48
C ALA A 79 0.58 24.61 24.72
N PRO A 80 1.13 23.42 25.03
CA PRO A 80 0.82 22.78 26.30
C PRO A 80 1.20 23.76 27.42
N PRO A 81 0.38 23.85 28.49
CA PRO A 81 0.70 24.71 29.62
C PRO A 81 2.09 24.33 30.10
N GLN A 82 3.03 25.27 30.03
CA GLN A 82 4.33 25.07 30.65
C GLN A 82 4.05 24.90 32.13
N MET A 83 4.32 23.71 32.66
CA MET A 83 4.34 23.51 34.11
C MET A 83 5.50 24.33 34.64
N ALA A 84 5.28 25.64 34.80
CA ALA A 84 6.13 26.48 35.61
C ALA A 84 5.99 25.96 37.03
N ASP A 85 7.12 25.72 37.70
CA ASP A 85 7.16 25.34 39.11
C ASP A 85 6.51 26.47 39.91
N VAL A 86 5.25 26.28 40.33
CA VAL A 86 4.41 27.38 40.84
C VAL A 86 4.76 27.68 42.29
N GLU A 87 5.55 28.74 42.50
CA GLU A 87 5.40 29.61 43.68
C GLU A 87 4.08 30.39 43.58
N MET A 88 3.34 30.47 44.69
CA MET A 88 1.94 30.91 44.76
C MET A 88 1.71 32.37 44.30
N CYS A 89 1.21 32.55 43.08
CA CYS A 89 0.60 33.80 42.62
C CYS A 89 -0.61 33.50 41.72
N ASP A 90 -1.79 33.96 42.14
CA ASP A 90 -3.06 33.84 41.43
C ASP A 90 -3.10 34.72 40.17
N VAL A 91 -2.40 34.30 39.10
CA VAL A 91 -2.45 34.98 37.79
C VAL A 91 -3.20 34.09 36.79
N GLU A 92 -4.31 34.59 36.25
CA GLU A 92 -5.04 33.96 35.14
C GLU A 92 -4.10 33.80 33.92
N GLN A 93 -3.60 32.58 33.69
CA GLN A 93 -2.71 32.29 32.56
C GLN A 93 -3.52 32.27 31.26
N GLN A 94 -3.33 33.28 30.41
CA GLN A 94 -3.85 33.25 29.04
C GLN A 94 -3.17 32.12 28.23
N PRO A 95 -3.92 31.37 27.42
CA PRO A 95 -3.36 30.29 26.62
C PRO A 95 -2.38 30.85 25.59
N ALA A 96 -1.13 30.40 25.65
CA ALA A 96 -0.12 30.76 24.66
C ALA A 96 -0.36 30.01 23.34
N PHE A 97 -0.43 30.75 22.23
CA PHE A 97 -0.54 30.18 20.88
C PHE A 97 0.83 30.21 20.19
N SER A 98 1.19 29.10 19.56
CA SER A 98 2.41 28.98 18.74
C SER A 98 2.00 28.70 17.29
N THR A 99 2.61 29.41 16.34
CA THR A 99 2.37 29.17 14.91
C THR A 99 3.60 28.57 14.28
N THR A 100 3.47 27.36 13.74
CA THR A 100 4.53 26.66 13.02
C THR A 100 4.24 26.68 11.52
N SER A 101 5.22 27.07 10.71
CA SER A 101 5.09 27.11 9.26
C SER A 101 5.62 25.83 8.64
N TYR A 102 4.84 25.23 7.74
CA TYR A 102 5.15 23.96 7.06
C TYR A 102 5.18 24.17 5.56
N GLU A 103 6.21 23.64 4.91
CA GLU A 103 6.31 23.58 3.45
C GLU A 103 6.03 22.15 2.99
N VAL A 104 5.03 21.98 2.13
CA VAL A 104 4.64 20.68 1.58
C VAL A 104 4.58 20.75 0.06
N PRO A 105 4.99 19.69 -0.66
CA PRO A 105 4.91 19.69 -2.11
C PRO A 105 3.46 19.73 -2.57
N ARG A 106 3.15 20.54 -3.60
CA ARG A 106 1.80 20.61 -4.16
C ARG A 106 1.35 19.25 -4.74
N GLU A 107 2.27 18.55 -5.39
CA GLU A 107 2.05 17.24 -6.00
C GLU A 107 3.13 16.27 -5.52
N LEU A 108 2.73 15.02 -5.29
CA LEU A 108 3.65 13.94 -4.93
C LEU A 108 4.20 13.29 -6.21
N LEU A 109 5.53 13.31 -6.36
CA LEU A 109 6.20 12.69 -7.51
C LEU A 109 6.21 11.18 -7.34
N ARG A 110 5.85 10.42 -8.38
CA ARG A 110 5.99 8.96 -8.34
C ARG A 110 7.37 8.55 -8.86
N PRO A 111 7.95 7.43 -8.41
CA PRO A 111 9.22 6.94 -8.93
C PRO A 111 9.12 6.55 -10.42
N THR A 112 10.26 6.47 -11.11
CA THR A 112 10.28 5.90 -12.47
C THR A 112 9.92 4.43 -12.40
N PHE A 113 9.00 4.00 -13.28
CA PHE A 113 8.59 2.60 -13.39
C PHE A 113 9.80 1.68 -13.56
N GLN A 114 9.82 0.60 -12.80
CA GLN A 114 10.77 -0.48 -12.96
C GLN A 114 10.01 -1.79 -12.85
N GLU A 115 10.23 -2.67 -13.81
CA GLU A 115 9.63 -3.99 -13.80
C GLU A 115 10.34 -4.89 -12.78
N ILE A 116 9.57 -5.81 -12.18
CA ILE A 116 10.10 -6.77 -11.22
C ILE A 116 10.80 -7.87 -12.01
N SER A 117 12.08 -8.11 -11.70
CA SER A 117 12.82 -9.18 -12.34
C SER A 117 12.40 -10.55 -11.79
N TYR A 118 12.34 -11.55 -12.67
CA TYR A 118 12.15 -12.95 -12.27
C TYR A 118 13.25 -13.44 -11.33
N ASP A 119 14.49 -12.97 -11.50
CA ASP A 119 15.60 -13.27 -10.58
C ASP A 119 15.28 -12.86 -9.14
N THR A 120 14.68 -11.68 -8.96
CA THR A 120 14.22 -11.23 -7.64
C THR A 120 13.12 -12.14 -7.09
N LEU A 121 12.14 -12.53 -7.90
CA LEU A 121 11.07 -13.47 -7.48
C LEU A 121 11.63 -14.86 -7.13
N SER A 122 12.64 -15.32 -7.87
CA SER A 122 13.32 -16.61 -7.64
C SER A 122 13.91 -16.71 -6.25
N SER A 123 14.41 -15.59 -5.73
CA SER A 123 15.01 -15.53 -4.40
C SER A 123 14.00 -15.69 -3.27
N PHE A 124 12.71 -15.42 -3.53
CA PHE A 124 11.65 -15.51 -2.54
C PHE A 124 10.91 -16.85 -2.57
N GLU A 125 10.56 -17.31 -3.78
CA GLU A 125 9.79 -18.53 -3.97
C GLU A 125 10.37 -19.31 -5.18
N PRO A 126 11.47 -20.06 -4.99
CA PRO A 126 12.12 -20.80 -6.08
C PRO A 126 11.17 -21.79 -6.77
N GLU A 127 10.23 -22.38 -6.02
CA GLU A 127 9.27 -23.34 -6.57
C GLU A 127 8.34 -22.69 -7.62
N LEU A 128 8.09 -21.39 -7.53
CA LEU A 128 7.20 -20.68 -8.46
C LEU A 128 7.75 -20.67 -9.89
N LEU A 129 9.06 -20.90 -10.05
CA LEU A 129 9.80 -20.77 -11.30
C LEU A 129 10.17 -22.11 -11.94
N GLY A 130 9.33 -23.14 -11.79
CA GLY A 130 9.48 -24.38 -12.55
C GLY A 130 9.41 -24.18 -14.08
N ASP A 131 9.47 -25.28 -14.84
CA ASP A 131 9.58 -25.27 -16.31
C ASP A 131 8.46 -24.44 -17.02
N ASP A 132 7.30 -24.31 -16.38
CA ASP A 132 6.17 -23.47 -16.84
C ASP A 132 6.06 -22.18 -16.01
N LEU A 133 6.92 -21.18 -16.30
CA LEU A 133 6.90 -19.88 -15.62
C LEU A 133 5.57 -19.13 -15.90
N PRO A 134 4.73 -18.85 -14.88
CA PRO A 134 3.60 -17.98 -15.09
C PRO A 134 4.06 -16.52 -15.31
N ASP A 135 3.22 -15.77 -16.01
CA ASP A 135 3.35 -14.32 -16.11
C ASP A 135 3.28 -13.68 -14.70
N ILE A 136 4.12 -12.67 -14.43
CA ILE A 136 4.11 -11.94 -13.15
C ILE A 136 2.74 -11.32 -12.91
N GLU A 137 2.06 -10.82 -13.95
CA GLU A 137 0.72 -10.26 -13.80
C GLU A 137 -0.29 -11.34 -13.38
N TYR A 138 -0.18 -12.56 -13.92
CA TYR A 138 -1.00 -13.68 -13.46
C TYR A 138 -0.75 -14.00 -11.98
N ILE A 139 0.52 -14.00 -11.54
CA ILE A 139 0.84 -14.21 -10.13
C ILE A 139 0.21 -13.12 -9.26
N ARG A 140 0.26 -11.86 -9.68
CA ARG A 140 -0.35 -10.73 -8.96
C ARG A 140 -1.87 -10.88 -8.85
N ASP A 141 -2.56 -11.28 -9.94
CA ASP A 141 -4.00 -11.54 -9.94
C ASP A 141 -4.38 -12.62 -8.92
N VAL A 142 -3.62 -13.72 -8.87
CA VAL A 142 -3.86 -14.79 -7.89
C VAL A 142 -3.58 -14.30 -6.46
N MET A 143 -2.55 -13.48 -6.28
CA MET A 143 -2.17 -12.94 -4.98
C MET A 143 -3.14 -11.90 -4.45
N GLU A 144 -3.88 -11.19 -5.31
CA GLU A 144 -4.97 -10.31 -4.89
C GLU A 144 -6.09 -11.10 -4.20
N ASP A 145 -6.44 -12.28 -4.72
CA ASP A 145 -7.46 -13.15 -4.11
C ASP A 145 -6.96 -13.81 -2.81
N LEU A 146 -5.71 -14.28 -2.78
CA LEU A 146 -5.14 -14.95 -1.61
C LEU A 146 -4.75 -13.96 -0.50
N GLY A 147 -4.46 -12.72 -0.86
CA GLY A 147 -3.83 -11.73 0.00
C GLY A 147 -4.59 -11.42 1.29
N PRO A 148 -5.94 -11.26 1.30
CA PRO A 148 -6.70 -11.09 2.55
C PRO A 148 -6.55 -12.27 3.53
N GLY A 149 -6.43 -13.50 3.02
CA GLY A 149 -6.19 -14.68 3.85
C GLY A 149 -4.77 -14.74 4.39
N LEU A 150 -3.78 -14.43 3.56
CA LEU A 150 -2.38 -14.32 3.98
C LEU A 150 -2.18 -13.20 5.02
N LEU A 151 -2.86 -12.06 4.87
CA LEU A 151 -2.82 -11.00 5.87
C LEU A 151 -3.40 -11.48 7.20
N ARG A 152 -4.50 -12.22 7.17
CA ARG A 152 -5.10 -12.82 8.37
C ARG A 152 -4.11 -13.74 9.07
N ALA A 153 -3.49 -14.66 8.34
CA ALA A 153 -2.48 -15.57 8.86
C ALA A 153 -1.27 -14.82 9.45
N ALA A 154 -0.88 -13.69 8.86
CA ALA A 154 0.20 -12.88 9.41
C ALA A 154 -0.19 -12.16 10.72
N VAL A 155 -1.37 -11.53 10.80
CA VAL A 155 -1.75 -10.71 11.96
C VAL A 155 -2.19 -11.51 13.20
N THR A 156 -2.48 -12.81 13.03
CA THR A 156 -2.86 -13.71 14.14
C THR A 156 -1.66 -14.32 14.84
N VAL A 157 -0.46 -14.15 14.28
CA VAL A 157 0.78 -14.62 14.84
C VAL A 157 1.26 -13.71 15.98
N VAL A 158 1.73 -14.33 17.06
CA VAL A 158 2.34 -13.64 18.20
C VAL A 158 3.83 -13.96 18.24
N PRO A 159 4.71 -12.96 18.09
CA PRO A 159 6.14 -13.18 18.25
C PRO A 159 6.51 -13.37 19.72
N ASP A 160 7.44 -14.26 19.98
CA ASP A 160 8.07 -14.37 21.29
C ASP A 160 8.83 -13.09 21.61
N SER A 161 8.89 -12.72 22.89
CA SER A 161 9.55 -11.49 23.32
C SER A 161 11.06 -11.55 22.99
N PRO A 162 11.58 -10.65 22.13
CA PRO A 162 13.00 -10.66 21.80
C PRO A 162 13.85 -10.32 23.03
N ALA A 163 15.10 -10.80 23.04
CA ALA A 163 16.07 -10.42 24.06
C ALA A 163 16.26 -8.89 24.07
N LYS A 164 16.36 -8.29 25.26
CA LYS A 164 16.25 -6.83 25.47
C LYS A 164 17.30 -5.95 24.77
N ASN A 165 18.38 -6.54 24.22
CA ASN A 165 19.58 -5.78 23.83
C ASN A 165 20.00 -5.91 22.36
N ALA A 166 19.39 -6.80 21.57
CA ALA A 166 19.74 -6.97 20.17
C ALA A 166 18.54 -7.47 19.36
N LEU A 167 18.49 -7.10 18.08
CA LEU A 167 17.55 -7.70 17.15
C LEU A 167 18.02 -9.14 16.86
N PRO A 168 17.20 -10.16 17.14
CA PRO A 168 17.61 -11.54 16.87
C PRO A 168 17.59 -11.79 15.35
N THR A 169 18.35 -12.79 14.88
CA THR A 169 18.37 -13.21 13.47
C THR A 169 17.17 -14.08 13.12
N GLU A 170 16.60 -14.75 14.11
CA GLU A 170 15.42 -15.60 14.01
C GLU A 170 14.52 -15.37 15.22
N ILE A 171 13.23 -15.58 15.05
CA ILE A 171 12.26 -15.40 16.13
C ILE A 171 11.26 -16.55 16.11
N ALA A 172 11.01 -17.11 17.28
CA ALA A 172 9.92 -18.05 17.48
C ALA A 172 8.60 -17.27 17.49
N ILE A 173 7.61 -17.84 16.81
CA ILE A 173 6.29 -17.27 16.67
C ILE A 173 5.24 -18.33 17.03
N THR A 174 4.17 -17.88 17.69
CA THR A 174 2.99 -18.71 17.99
C THR A 174 1.88 -18.39 17.00
N ILE A 175 1.39 -19.40 16.30
CA ILE A 175 0.31 -19.35 15.31
C ILE A 175 -1.00 -19.65 16.04
N ASN A 176 -1.82 -18.62 16.25
CA ASN A 176 -3.11 -18.76 16.93
C ASN A 176 -4.25 -19.16 15.99
N ASP A 177 -4.07 -18.96 14.68
CA ASP A 177 -5.08 -19.25 13.67
C ASP A 177 -4.64 -20.43 12.83
N HIS A 178 -5.36 -21.54 12.94
CA HIS A 178 -5.19 -22.72 12.09
C HIS A 178 -5.87 -22.55 10.73
N SER A 179 -5.80 -21.34 10.17
CA SER A 179 -6.36 -21.05 8.86
C SER A 179 -5.72 -21.96 7.81
N ASP A 180 -6.45 -22.22 6.73
CA ASP A 180 -5.90 -22.94 5.57
C ASP A 180 -4.82 -22.15 4.83
N TYR A 181 -4.40 -20.96 5.30
CA TYR A 181 -3.37 -20.16 4.67
C TYR A 181 -1.99 -20.47 5.26
N PRO A 182 -0.93 -20.42 4.44
CA PRO A 182 0.43 -20.62 4.95
C PRO A 182 0.79 -19.53 5.97
N PRO A 183 1.62 -19.86 6.98
CA PRO A 183 2.10 -18.89 7.95
C PRO A 183 3.06 -17.87 7.31
N PRO A 184 3.31 -16.73 7.98
CA PRO A 184 4.30 -15.76 7.51
C PRO A 184 5.69 -16.39 7.41
N THR A 185 6.40 -16.06 6.33
CA THR A 185 7.74 -16.59 6.03
C THR A 185 8.86 -15.87 6.80
N HIS A 186 8.63 -14.61 7.17
CA HIS A 186 9.65 -13.71 7.72
C HIS A 186 9.04 -12.80 8.77
N MET A 187 9.86 -12.35 9.71
CA MET A 187 9.53 -11.25 10.60
C MET A 187 10.29 -9.99 10.16
N LEU A 188 9.59 -8.95 9.73
CA LEU A 188 10.26 -7.69 9.39
C LEU A 188 10.57 -6.90 10.64
N ALA A 189 11.80 -6.46 10.79
CA ALA A 189 12.19 -5.47 11.78
C ALA A 189 12.19 -4.09 11.12
N VAL A 190 11.03 -3.44 11.14
CA VAL A 190 10.81 -2.16 10.47
C VAL A 190 11.33 -1.03 11.34
N HIS A 191 12.23 -0.22 10.79
CA HIS A 191 12.85 0.87 11.53
C HIS A 191 13.17 2.09 10.65
N GLY A 192 13.32 3.23 11.30
CA GLY A 192 13.70 4.49 10.66
C GLY A 192 15.22 4.64 10.54
N ARG A 193 15.65 5.63 9.77
CA ARG A 193 17.05 6.08 9.79
C ARG A 193 17.34 6.75 11.13
N ALA A 194 18.50 6.48 11.73
CA ALA A 194 18.94 7.23 12.89
C ALA A 194 19.11 8.72 12.55
N PRO A 195 18.76 9.63 13.47
CA PRO A 195 19.19 11.02 13.38
C PRO A 195 20.71 11.09 13.24
N LYS A 196 21.21 12.03 12.42
CA LYS A 196 22.66 12.18 12.18
C LYS A 196 23.43 12.49 13.47
N ASP A 197 22.79 13.18 14.40
CA ASP A 197 23.40 13.65 15.65
C ASP A 197 23.07 12.73 16.84
N ALA A 198 22.38 11.61 16.60
CA ALA A 198 22.09 10.66 17.68
C ALA A 198 23.37 9.94 18.12
N PRO A 199 23.60 9.77 19.43
CA PRO A 199 24.74 9.00 19.91
C PRO A 199 24.67 7.56 19.41
N LEU A 200 25.82 6.90 19.23
CA LEU A 200 25.89 5.50 18.77
C LEU A 200 25.10 4.53 19.68
N SER A 201 24.92 4.89 20.95
CA SER A 201 24.13 4.15 21.94
C SER A 201 22.62 4.43 21.89
N ALA A 202 22.17 5.36 21.04
CA ALA A 202 20.75 5.70 20.93
C ALA A 202 19.95 4.48 20.43
N ARG A 203 19.05 4.00 21.29
CA ARG A 203 18.13 2.92 20.94
C ARG A 203 17.17 3.41 19.86
N ARG A 204 16.96 2.58 18.84
CA ARG A 204 15.99 2.84 17.77
C ARG A 204 14.70 2.12 18.09
N GLN A 205 13.59 2.79 17.82
CA GLN A 205 12.29 2.12 17.80
C GLN A 205 12.24 1.16 16.61
N VAL A 206 11.88 -0.08 16.88
CA VAL A 206 11.72 -1.14 15.88
C VAL A 206 10.34 -1.75 16.05
N THR A 207 9.61 -1.90 14.95
CA THR A 207 8.33 -2.60 14.91
C THR A 207 8.53 -3.94 14.23
N LEU A 208 8.16 -5.02 14.91
CA LEU A 208 8.18 -6.37 14.34
C LEU A 208 6.87 -6.62 13.59
N VAL A 209 6.96 -6.97 12.31
CA VAL A 209 5.81 -7.19 11.43
C VAL A 209 5.95 -8.52 10.70
N PRO A 210 5.09 -9.54 10.98
CA PRO A 210 5.12 -10.79 10.25
C PRO A 210 4.75 -10.57 8.78
N THR A 211 5.45 -11.24 7.85
CA THR A 211 5.22 -11.06 6.42
C THR A 211 5.47 -12.32 5.59
N HIS A 212 4.82 -12.37 4.44
CA HIS A 212 5.13 -13.25 3.32
C HIS A 212 6.06 -12.48 2.37
N SER A 213 7.28 -12.95 2.20
CA SER A 213 8.29 -12.32 1.34
C SER A 213 7.79 -12.14 -0.09
N LEU A 214 7.06 -13.13 -0.62
CA LEU A 214 6.48 -13.08 -1.97
C LEU A 214 5.53 -11.91 -2.18
N VAL A 215 4.71 -11.53 -1.18
CA VAL A 215 3.81 -10.36 -1.30
C VAL A 215 4.61 -9.07 -1.50
N LEU A 216 5.74 -8.93 -0.80
CA LEU A 216 6.62 -7.79 -1.00
C LEU A 216 7.35 -7.90 -2.34
N GLY A 217 7.91 -9.07 -2.66
CA GLY A 217 8.66 -9.33 -3.88
C GLY A 217 7.88 -9.05 -5.16
N LEU A 218 6.56 -9.23 -5.14
CA LEU A 218 5.67 -8.97 -6.28
C LEU A 218 5.27 -7.51 -6.48
N HIS A 219 5.57 -6.64 -5.51
CA HIS A 219 5.15 -5.25 -5.56
C HIS A 219 6.27 -4.24 -5.31
N CYS A 220 7.43 -4.65 -4.79
CA CYS A 220 8.52 -3.77 -4.39
C CYS A 220 9.82 -4.17 -5.12
N VAL A 221 10.33 -3.30 -6.00
CA VAL A 221 11.59 -3.60 -6.72
C VAL A 221 12.86 -3.28 -5.91
N ARG A 222 12.75 -2.47 -4.86
CA ARG A 222 13.90 -2.01 -4.05
C ARG A 222 13.94 -2.68 -2.67
N LEU A 223 13.61 -3.96 -2.63
CA LEU A 223 13.75 -4.72 -1.39
C LEU A 223 15.22 -5.03 -1.11
N PRO A 224 15.62 -5.07 0.18
CA PRO A 224 16.86 -5.75 0.55
C PRO A 224 16.77 -7.22 0.13
N LYS A 225 17.92 -7.89 -0.04
CA LYS A 225 17.93 -9.35 -0.21
C LYS A 225 17.40 -9.98 1.09
N PHE A 226 16.42 -10.87 0.96
CA PHE A 226 15.90 -11.63 2.10
C PHE A 226 16.81 -12.84 2.33
N ALA A 227 16.93 -13.25 3.58
CA ALA A 227 17.44 -14.58 3.86
C ALA A 227 16.54 -15.60 3.16
N ALA A 228 17.12 -16.64 2.56
CA ALA A 228 16.31 -17.72 2.02
C ALA A 228 15.52 -18.35 3.19
N PRO A 229 14.18 -18.45 3.10
CA PRO A 229 13.44 -19.19 4.11
C PRO A 229 13.90 -20.66 4.07
N PRO A 230 13.88 -21.37 5.20
CA PRO A 230 14.12 -22.80 5.18
C PRO A 230 13.11 -23.48 4.24
N SER A 231 13.55 -24.47 3.46
CA SER A 231 12.73 -25.14 2.44
C SER A 231 11.48 -25.81 3.00
N ALA A 232 11.43 -26.04 4.31
CA ALA A 232 10.24 -26.43 5.04
C ALA A 232 10.08 -25.54 6.29
N PRO A 233 8.84 -25.17 6.68
CA PRO A 233 8.59 -24.50 7.95
C PRO A 233 9.12 -25.36 9.10
N ALA A 234 10.09 -24.83 9.83
CA ALA A 234 10.69 -25.48 10.99
C ALA A 234 9.76 -25.33 12.20
N TYR A 235 8.69 -26.13 12.23
CA TYR A 235 7.80 -26.18 13.38
C TYR A 235 8.55 -26.74 14.59
N THR A 236 8.53 -26.00 15.69
CA THR A 236 9.19 -26.40 16.95
C THR A 236 8.27 -27.23 17.85
N SER A 237 6.98 -27.30 17.53
CA SER A 237 5.97 -28.04 18.28
C SER A 237 5.26 -29.07 17.40
N GLU A 238 4.88 -30.21 18.00
CA GLU A 238 4.21 -31.32 17.30
C GLU A 238 2.83 -30.91 16.76
N ASP A 239 2.14 -30.00 17.46
CA ASP A 239 0.84 -29.43 17.09
C ASP A 239 0.92 -28.33 16.01
N ARG A 240 2.14 -28.00 15.54
CA ARG A 240 2.40 -26.95 14.54
C ARG A 240 1.92 -25.55 14.95
N THR A 241 1.81 -25.29 16.26
CA THR A 241 1.47 -23.95 16.77
C THR A 241 2.69 -23.05 16.89
N GLN A 242 3.91 -23.61 16.94
CA GLN A 242 5.14 -22.82 17.04
C GLN A 242 6.02 -22.99 15.80
N LEU A 243 6.53 -21.88 15.28
CA LEU A 243 7.38 -21.82 14.11
C LEU A 243 8.53 -20.83 14.36
N THR A 244 9.74 -21.17 13.95
CA THR A 244 10.85 -20.21 13.93
C THR A 244 11.01 -19.63 12.53
N ILE A 245 11.04 -18.30 12.43
CA ILE A 245 11.21 -17.59 11.15
C ILE A 245 12.36 -16.57 11.21
N PRO A 246 13.05 -16.32 10.08
CA PRO A 246 14.11 -15.32 10.02
C PRO A 246 13.57 -13.90 10.22
N VAL A 247 14.36 -13.09 10.90
CA VAL A 247 14.09 -11.66 11.12
C VAL A 247 14.85 -10.85 10.06
N GLN A 248 14.11 -10.10 9.25
CA GLN A 248 14.66 -9.28 8.17
C GLN A 248 14.60 -7.79 8.53
N PRO A 249 15.73 -7.09 8.70
CA PRO A 249 15.75 -5.64 8.89
C PRO A 249 15.20 -4.91 7.66
N LEU A 250 14.33 -3.93 7.90
CA LEU A 250 13.75 -3.09 6.86
C LEU A 250 13.82 -1.61 7.26
N CYS A 251 14.82 -0.90 6.71
CA CYS A 251 15.00 0.53 6.93
C CYS A 251 14.16 1.34 5.93
N ILE A 252 13.19 2.11 6.44
CA ILE A 252 12.32 2.96 5.61
C ILE A 252 12.17 4.37 6.19
N PRO A 253 11.80 5.38 5.35
CA PRO A 253 11.72 6.76 5.80
C PRO A 253 10.73 7.02 6.94
N ALA A 254 9.54 6.39 6.90
CA ALA A 254 8.45 6.66 7.83
C ALA A 254 7.83 5.36 8.40
N PRO A 255 8.50 4.67 9.34
CA PRO A 255 8.08 3.37 9.87
C PRO A 255 6.63 3.32 10.37
N ALA A 256 6.15 4.40 10.99
CA ALA A 256 4.80 4.50 11.54
C ALA A 256 3.68 4.29 10.51
N THR A 257 3.97 4.51 9.22
CA THR A 257 2.98 4.39 8.12
C THR A 257 3.11 3.07 7.36
N TYR A 258 4.06 2.20 7.74
CA TYR A 258 4.29 0.93 7.06
C TYR A 258 3.10 -0.02 7.12
N ALA A 259 2.37 -0.03 8.23
CA ALA A 259 1.19 -0.88 8.39
C ALA A 259 0.11 -0.59 7.33
N PHE A 260 -0.05 0.67 6.91
CA PHE A 260 -0.97 1.05 5.84
C PHE A 260 -0.52 0.47 4.50
N LEU A 261 0.78 0.59 4.20
CA LEU A 261 1.36 0.04 2.99
C LEU A 261 1.24 -1.49 2.95
N ALA A 262 1.65 -2.17 4.02
CA ALA A 262 1.56 -3.62 4.12
C ALA A 262 0.12 -4.08 3.90
N THR A 263 -0.85 -3.53 4.64
CA THR A 263 -2.27 -3.87 4.50
C THR A 263 -2.75 -3.70 3.07
N PHE A 264 -2.39 -2.60 2.40
CA PHE A 264 -2.73 -2.38 1.00
C PHE A 264 -2.07 -3.40 0.07
N LEU A 265 -0.79 -3.73 0.26
CA LEU A 265 -0.08 -4.70 -0.59
C LEU A 265 -0.72 -6.09 -0.55
N TYR A 266 -1.23 -6.51 0.62
CA TYR A 266 -1.99 -7.75 0.75
C TYR A 266 -3.39 -7.66 0.16
N THR A 267 -4.11 -6.56 0.37
CA THR A 267 -5.56 -6.54 0.11
C THR A 267 -5.96 -5.87 -1.19
N LYS A 268 -5.08 -5.05 -1.77
CA LYS A 268 -5.37 -4.14 -2.90
C LYS A 268 -6.57 -3.21 -2.70
N ARG A 269 -7.04 -3.09 -1.45
CA ARG A 269 -8.24 -2.31 -1.11
C ARG A 269 -7.93 -0.83 -0.91
N THR A 270 -8.19 -0.05 -1.94
CA THR A 270 -8.08 1.42 -1.94
C THR A 270 -8.99 2.05 -0.90
N ASP A 271 -10.19 1.51 -0.69
CA ASP A 271 -11.18 2.03 0.24
C ASP A 271 -10.72 1.95 1.71
N ILE A 272 -10.09 0.83 2.09
CA ILE A 272 -9.49 0.64 3.42
C ILE A 272 -8.32 1.61 3.60
N LEU A 273 -7.46 1.72 2.57
CA LEU A 273 -6.30 2.60 2.62
C LEU A 273 -6.72 4.07 2.75
N LEU A 274 -7.65 4.53 1.92
CA LEU A 274 -8.16 5.90 1.93
C LEU A 274 -8.78 6.25 3.28
N LYS A 275 -9.57 5.34 3.86
CA LYS A 275 -10.14 5.50 5.20
C LYS A 275 -9.07 5.57 6.29
N ALA A 276 -7.95 4.86 6.16
CA ALA A 276 -6.85 4.90 7.13
C ALA A 276 -6.03 6.21 7.04
N LEU A 277 -5.96 6.81 5.85
CA LEU A 277 -5.19 8.05 5.63
C LEU A 277 -5.96 9.32 6.03
N LEU A 278 -7.29 9.30 5.96
CA LEU A 278 -8.14 10.46 6.23
C LEU A 278 -8.62 10.52 7.70
N PRO A 279 -8.93 11.71 8.23
CA PRO A 279 -9.42 11.88 9.61
C PRO A 279 -10.79 11.23 9.86
N CYS A 280 -11.60 11.09 8.80
CA CYS A 280 -12.87 10.41 8.84
C CYS A 280 -13.13 9.66 7.51
N PRO A 281 -14.08 8.71 7.48
CA PRO A 281 -14.38 7.96 6.27
C PRO A 281 -14.79 8.88 5.12
N PRO A 282 -14.25 8.68 3.90
CA PRO A 282 -14.64 9.46 2.73
C PRO A 282 -16.10 9.18 2.35
N PRO A 283 -16.79 10.12 1.69
CA PRO A 283 -18.08 9.84 1.08
C PRO A 283 -17.95 8.69 0.05
N PRO A 284 -19.01 7.88 -0.13
CA PRO A 284 -18.99 6.84 -1.15
C PRO A 284 -18.74 7.46 -2.54
N LYS A 285 -18.02 6.75 -3.40
CA LYS A 285 -17.67 7.18 -4.77
C LYS A 285 -16.79 8.43 -4.85
N LEU A 286 -16.10 8.84 -3.78
CA LEU A 286 -15.12 9.93 -3.88
C LEU A 286 -14.02 9.64 -4.92
N ASP A 287 -13.67 8.37 -5.08
CA ASP A 287 -12.71 7.92 -6.10
C ASP A 287 -13.21 8.19 -7.53
N ASP A 288 -14.50 7.95 -7.77
CA ASP A 288 -15.16 8.06 -9.07
C ASP A 288 -15.62 9.49 -9.40
N ASP A 289 -16.15 10.20 -8.40
CA ASP A 289 -16.72 11.54 -8.53
C ASP A 289 -15.93 12.57 -7.74
N ARG A 290 -14.96 13.18 -8.43
CA ARG A 290 -14.10 14.23 -7.88
C ARG A 290 -14.83 15.54 -7.60
N THR A 291 -16.06 15.72 -8.07
CA THR A 291 -16.86 16.91 -7.74
C THR A 291 -17.24 16.94 -6.25
N LEU A 292 -17.20 15.79 -5.57
CA LEU A 292 -17.45 15.66 -4.13
C LEU A 292 -16.28 16.17 -3.27
N LEU A 293 -15.09 16.32 -3.85
CA LEU A 293 -13.86 16.64 -3.12
C LEU A 293 -13.95 18.00 -2.39
N PRO A 294 -14.34 19.13 -3.02
CA PRO A 294 -14.39 20.42 -2.33
C PRO A 294 -15.37 20.43 -1.15
N ALA A 295 -16.54 19.80 -1.30
CA ALA A 295 -17.53 19.70 -0.23
C ALA A 295 -16.99 18.86 0.94
N PHE A 296 -16.33 17.73 0.64
CA PHE A 296 -15.74 16.90 1.68
C PHE A 296 -14.57 17.58 2.40
N ALA A 297 -13.67 18.22 1.65
CA ALA A 297 -12.57 19.00 2.21
C ALA A 297 -13.07 20.16 3.08
N GLY A 298 -14.14 20.84 2.68
CA GLY A 298 -14.79 21.87 3.49
C GLY A 298 -15.31 21.34 4.83
N ARG A 299 -15.91 20.14 4.84
CA ARG A 299 -16.31 19.47 6.11
C ARG A 299 -15.11 19.16 6.99
N LEU A 300 -14.02 18.65 6.41
CA LEU A 300 -12.80 18.36 7.17
C LEU A 300 -12.20 19.65 7.78
N ALA A 301 -12.13 20.73 7.01
CA ALA A 301 -11.64 22.03 7.47
C ALA A 301 -12.49 22.61 8.60
N ALA A 302 -13.81 22.40 8.57
CA ALA A 302 -14.73 22.85 9.62
C ALA A 302 -14.68 21.98 10.88
N THR A 303 -14.30 20.70 10.75
CA THR A 303 -14.37 19.71 11.85
C THR A 303 -13.03 19.56 12.58
N TYR A 304 -11.92 19.64 11.86
CA TYR A 304 -10.58 19.33 12.38
C TYR A 304 -9.70 20.58 12.44
N THR A 305 -8.85 20.66 13.47
CA THR A 305 -7.86 21.73 13.58
C THR A 305 -6.77 21.58 12.50
N GLY A 306 -6.11 22.69 12.14
CA GLY A 306 -4.98 22.65 11.21
C GLY A 306 -3.87 21.68 11.67
N HIS A 307 -3.62 21.57 12.97
CA HIS A 307 -2.65 20.60 13.51
C HIS A 307 -3.08 19.15 13.29
N ALA A 308 -4.36 18.82 13.47
CA ALA A 308 -4.87 17.49 13.18
C ALA A 308 -4.75 17.15 11.68
N LEU A 309 -5.14 18.09 10.80
CA LEU A 309 -4.99 17.92 9.36
C LEU A 309 -3.51 17.74 8.96
N MET A 310 -2.59 18.49 9.57
CA MET A 310 -1.16 18.38 9.30
C MET A 310 -0.62 16.99 9.66
N ARG A 311 -1.07 16.38 10.77
CA ARG A 311 -0.68 15.02 11.14
C ARG A 311 -1.10 13.98 10.09
N HIS A 312 -2.28 14.15 9.49
CA HIS A 312 -2.73 13.27 8.39
C HIS A 312 -1.93 13.51 7.11
N ILE A 313 -1.62 14.77 6.79
CA ILE A 313 -0.72 15.12 5.67
C ILE A 313 0.65 14.44 5.85
N GLN A 314 1.24 14.53 7.04
CA GLN A 314 2.51 13.86 7.36
C GLN A 314 2.42 12.33 7.22
N SER A 315 1.28 11.73 7.59
CA SER A 315 1.04 10.29 7.40
C SER A 315 0.98 9.90 5.91
N VAL A 316 0.26 10.66 5.08
CA VAL A 316 0.21 10.42 3.62
C VAL A 316 1.59 10.61 3.00
N TYR A 317 2.31 11.66 3.42
CA TYR A 317 3.68 11.91 2.95
C TYR A 317 4.64 10.78 3.35
N GLY A 318 4.55 10.29 4.60
CA GLY A 318 5.34 9.15 5.07
C GLY A 318 5.06 7.87 4.29
N LEU A 319 3.77 7.59 4.00
CA LEU A 319 3.39 6.46 3.15
C LEU A 319 3.98 6.60 1.74
N TRP A 320 3.87 7.78 1.14
CA TRP A 320 4.47 8.10 -0.15
C TRP A 320 5.99 7.87 -0.14
N GLN A 321 6.70 8.33 0.90
CA GLN A 321 8.14 8.11 1.03
C GLN A 321 8.50 6.63 1.17
N ASN A 322 7.72 5.85 1.91
CA ASN A 322 7.91 4.41 2.04
C ASN A 322 7.68 3.69 0.71
N ALA A 323 6.59 4.00 0.00
CA ALA A 323 6.28 3.43 -1.30
C ALA A 323 7.37 3.79 -2.33
N CYS A 324 7.88 5.02 -2.28
CA CYS A 324 9.08 5.39 -3.03
C CYS A 324 10.26 4.51 -2.60
N ALA A 325 10.66 4.51 -1.33
CA ALA A 325 11.85 3.78 -0.87
C ALA A 325 11.85 2.30 -1.27
N LEU A 326 10.71 1.63 -1.19
CA LEU A 326 10.55 0.22 -1.57
C LEU A 326 10.37 0.00 -3.08
N GLY A 327 10.16 1.06 -3.85
CA GLY A 327 9.97 1.00 -5.29
C GLY A 327 8.66 0.30 -5.67
N VAL A 328 7.55 0.81 -5.12
CA VAL A 328 6.22 0.23 -5.36
C VAL A 328 5.61 0.76 -6.65
N PHE A 329 5.13 -0.13 -7.52
CA PHE A 329 4.52 0.22 -8.81
C PHE A 329 3.11 -0.35 -8.94
N VAL A 330 2.21 0.10 -8.06
CA VAL A 330 0.80 -0.29 -8.07
C VAL A 330 -0.04 0.97 -8.31
N ASP A 331 -0.75 1.05 -9.44
CA ASP A 331 -1.47 2.26 -9.85
C ASP A 331 -2.50 2.70 -8.81
N GLU A 332 -3.25 1.74 -8.28
CA GLU A 332 -4.31 1.95 -7.31
C GLU A 332 -3.77 2.55 -6.00
N LEU A 333 -2.56 2.18 -5.60
CA LEU A 333 -1.89 2.77 -4.43
C LEU A 333 -1.64 4.26 -4.66
N TRP A 334 -1.06 4.58 -5.80
CA TRP A 334 -0.65 5.95 -6.10
C TRP A 334 -1.85 6.85 -6.35
N ASP A 335 -2.90 6.35 -6.99
CA ASP A 335 -4.15 7.09 -7.19
C ASP A 335 -4.85 7.36 -5.85
N THR A 336 -4.79 6.40 -4.90
CA THR A 336 -5.31 6.57 -3.54
C THR A 336 -4.49 7.59 -2.74
N ILE A 337 -3.16 7.53 -2.81
CA ILE A 337 -2.26 8.51 -2.18
C ILE A 337 -2.51 9.91 -2.73
N ASP A 338 -2.60 10.06 -4.06
CA ASP A 338 -2.84 11.35 -4.72
C ASP A 338 -4.21 11.92 -4.32
N LEU A 339 -5.26 11.10 -4.23
CA LEU A 339 -6.58 11.54 -3.75
C LEU A 339 -6.54 11.99 -2.28
N ALA A 340 -5.95 11.19 -1.39
CA ALA A 340 -5.85 11.53 0.02
C ALA A 340 -5.07 12.84 0.21
N TRP A 341 -3.97 13.00 -0.53
CA TRP A 341 -3.17 14.22 -0.56
C TRP A 341 -3.99 15.43 -1.01
N GLU A 342 -4.74 15.30 -2.11
CA GLU A 342 -5.55 16.37 -2.68
C GLU A 342 -6.65 16.84 -1.72
N VAL A 343 -7.36 15.89 -1.10
CA VAL A 343 -8.41 16.16 -0.09
C VAL A 343 -7.82 16.93 1.10
N LEU A 344 -6.70 16.46 1.65
CA LEU A 344 -6.09 17.04 2.84
C LEU A 344 -5.49 18.43 2.59
N LEU A 345 -4.81 18.62 1.46
CA LEU A 345 -4.28 19.93 1.09
C LEU A 345 -5.39 20.94 0.82
N THR A 346 -6.49 20.51 0.21
CA THR A 346 -7.68 21.35 -0.01
C THR A 346 -8.32 21.73 1.34
N ALA A 347 -8.45 20.78 2.26
CA ALA A 347 -8.97 21.05 3.60
C ALA A 347 -8.07 22.04 4.37
N MET A 348 -6.75 21.85 4.33
CA MET A 348 -5.79 22.76 4.96
C MET A 348 -5.82 24.17 4.35
N ALA A 349 -5.95 24.28 3.03
CA ALA A 349 -6.07 25.58 2.36
C ALA A 349 -7.34 26.32 2.80
N ILE A 350 -8.47 25.61 2.96
CA ILE A 350 -9.72 26.17 3.45
C ILE A 350 -9.58 26.60 4.92
N SER A 351 -9.02 25.76 5.79
CA SER A 351 -8.85 26.08 7.22
C SER A 351 -7.96 27.31 7.46
N ASN A 352 -7.01 27.55 6.55
CA ASN A 352 -6.09 28.68 6.63
C ASN A 352 -6.61 29.95 5.94
N GLY A 353 -7.86 29.98 5.46
CA GLY A 353 -8.43 31.14 4.75
C GLY A 353 -7.75 31.44 3.41
N LYS A 354 -7.06 30.45 2.82
CA LYS A 354 -6.35 30.56 1.53
C LYS A 354 -6.97 29.63 0.47
N PRO A 355 -8.28 29.74 0.15
CA PRO A 355 -8.93 28.83 -0.81
C PRO A 355 -8.37 28.97 -2.24
N HIS A 356 -7.68 30.04 -2.57
CA HIS A 356 -6.98 30.16 -3.86
C HIS A 356 -5.83 29.15 -4.02
N LEU A 357 -5.31 28.58 -2.92
CA LEU A 357 -4.34 27.49 -2.92
C LEU A 357 -4.98 26.11 -3.12
N MET A 358 -6.31 26.03 -3.23
CA MET A 358 -6.99 24.79 -3.59
C MET A 358 -6.41 24.26 -4.90
N LEU A 359 -6.18 22.94 -4.93
CA LEU A 359 -5.65 22.27 -6.10
C LEU A 359 -6.69 22.30 -7.22
N LYS A 360 -6.66 23.33 -8.06
CA LYS A 360 -7.39 23.31 -9.32
C LYS A 360 -6.74 22.28 -10.22
N ARG A 361 -7.44 21.19 -10.51
CA ARG A 361 -7.01 20.28 -11.57
C ARG A 361 -7.08 21.05 -12.90
N PRO A 362 -6.04 20.97 -13.76
CA PRO A 362 -6.20 21.42 -15.13
C PRO A 362 -7.36 20.65 -15.75
N ALA A 363 -8.29 21.37 -16.40
CA ALA A 363 -9.43 20.75 -17.07
C ALA A 363 -8.92 19.59 -17.93
N THR A 364 -9.46 18.38 -17.71
CA THR A 364 -9.15 17.24 -18.55
C THR A 364 -9.46 17.68 -19.99
N PRO A 365 -8.50 17.65 -20.92
CA PRO A 365 -8.80 18.00 -22.30
C PRO A 365 -9.95 17.08 -22.77
N PRO A 366 -10.91 17.61 -23.55
CA PRO A 366 -12.02 16.81 -24.05
C PRO A 366 -11.46 15.55 -24.71
N PRO A 367 -12.14 14.39 -24.58
CA PRO A 367 -11.70 13.16 -25.21
C PRO A 367 -11.49 13.45 -26.69
N VAL A 368 -10.24 13.29 -27.15
CA VAL A 368 -9.90 13.42 -28.56
C VAL A 368 -10.75 12.36 -29.24
N ALA A 369 -11.75 12.78 -30.01
CA ALA A 369 -12.63 11.88 -30.73
C ALA A 369 -11.74 10.97 -31.57
N SER A 370 -11.74 9.68 -31.25
CA SER A 370 -11.05 8.64 -32.00
C SER A 370 -11.63 8.66 -33.42
N THR A 371 -10.96 9.36 -34.34
CA THR A 371 -11.25 9.37 -35.77
C THR A 371 -10.83 8.01 -36.34
N SER A 372 -11.63 7.01 -36.04
CA SER A 372 -11.67 5.72 -36.70
C SER A 372 -12.83 5.77 -37.69
N GLU A 373 -12.67 6.53 -38.78
CA GLU A 373 -13.66 6.57 -39.85
C GLU A 373 -12.98 6.51 -41.23
N VAL A 374 -13.06 5.31 -41.81
CA VAL A 374 -13.25 4.98 -43.23
C VAL A 374 -12.18 5.44 -44.23
N ALA A 375 -11.28 4.51 -44.57
CA ALA A 375 -10.67 4.44 -45.89
C ALA A 375 -10.81 3.02 -46.44
N ALA A 376 -12.02 2.68 -46.88
CA ALA A 376 -12.26 1.56 -47.76
C ALA A 376 -13.34 1.96 -48.77
N SER A 377 -13.07 1.70 -50.06
CA SER A 377 -13.90 1.94 -51.24
C SER A 377 -13.64 3.26 -51.98
N THR A 378 -12.82 3.22 -53.03
CA THR A 378 -13.25 3.29 -54.45
C THR A 378 -12.04 3.48 -55.38
N ALA A 379 -11.91 2.61 -56.39
CA ALA A 379 -11.57 2.93 -57.78
C ALA A 379 -11.17 1.65 -58.53
N ASP A 380 -12.19 0.96 -59.01
CA ASP A 380 -12.11 0.14 -60.22
C ASP A 380 -12.42 1.07 -61.41
N SER A 381 -11.84 0.78 -62.59
CA SER A 381 -12.15 1.29 -63.95
C SER A 381 -11.07 2.08 -64.70
N GLU A 382 -10.61 1.45 -65.79
CA GLU A 382 -10.21 1.98 -67.11
C GLU A 382 -8.92 2.80 -67.29
N SER A 383 -7.95 2.26 -68.05
CA SER A 383 -7.71 2.77 -69.41
C SER A 383 -6.89 1.80 -70.28
N ARG A 384 -7.16 1.93 -71.58
CA ARG A 384 -6.85 1.08 -72.71
C ARG A 384 -5.67 1.69 -73.49
N ALA A 385 -4.95 0.82 -74.21
CA ALA A 385 -4.17 1.08 -75.43
C ALA A 385 -2.83 1.85 -75.34
N SER A 386 -1.74 1.23 -75.80
CA SER A 386 -1.22 1.44 -77.16
C SER A 386 0.17 0.81 -77.34
N THR A 387 0.28 -0.04 -78.35
CA THR A 387 1.51 -0.49 -79.01
C THR A 387 2.18 0.71 -79.71
N PRO A 388 3.52 0.72 -79.89
CA PRO A 388 4.00 0.52 -81.27
C PRO A 388 5.30 -0.31 -81.38
N GLN A 389 5.41 -1.02 -82.51
CA GLN A 389 6.67 -1.53 -83.08
C GLN A 389 7.54 -0.39 -83.64
N PRO A 390 8.84 -0.60 -83.91
CA PRO A 390 9.29 -1.26 -85.15
C PRO A 390 9.88 -2.67 -84.96
#